data_AF-Q401R7-F1
#
_entry.id   AF-Q401R7-F1
#
_cell.length_a   1.000
_cell.length_b   1.000
_cell.length_c   1.000
_cell.angle_alpha   90.00
_cell.angle_beta   90.00
_cell.angle_gamma   90.00
#
_symmetry.space_group_name_H-M   'P 1'
#
loop_
_entity.id
_entity.type
_entity.pdbx_description
1 polymer ?
#
loop_
_entity_poly.entity_id
_entity_poly.type
_entity_poly.pdbx_seq_one_letter_code
_entity_poly.pdbx_strand_id
1 'polypeptide(L)'
;LVTYELSRERWVPQRSTLLAKVMSNTLTDLRAVSGFLEHVFSSSFPNYILMLHEEGRTDLERRVPPMAVVFARTAGQAQLLLVCRVTSFYPRPIAVTWLRDGREVPPSPALSTGTVLPNADLTYQLRSTLLVSPQDGHGYACRVQHCSLGDRSLLVPWENPSASSTVGITITILLL
;
A
#
# COMPACT_ATOMS: atom_id res chain seq x y z
N LEU A 1 24.71 2.32 14.45
CA LEU A 1 25.80 2.59 15.43
C LEU A 1 26.88 3.44 14.77
N VAL A 2 27.36 2.99 13.62
CA VAL A 2 28.09 3.78 12.62
C VAL A 2 27.39 3.60 11.25
N THR A 3 27.69 4.47 10.28
CA THR A 3 27.24 4.38 8.89
C THR A 3 28.43 4.63 7.98
N TYR A 4 28.56 3.88 6.88
CA TYR A 4 29.57 4.14 5.86
C TYR A 4 29.08 5.21 4.88
N GLU A 5 29.85 6.28 4.72
CA GLU A 5 29.59 7.38 3.81
C GLU A 5 30.47 7.20 2.57
N LEU A 6 29.92 6.57 1.52
CA LEU A 6 30.68 6.12 0.34
C LEU A 6 31.42 7.28 -0.36
N SER A 7 30.79 8.45 -0.47
CA SER A 7 31.39 9.64 -1.10
C SER A 7 32.60 10.22 -0.38
N ARG A 8 32.80 9.84 0.89
CA ARG A 8 33.89 10.30 1.76
C ARG A 8 34.78 9.17 2.24
N GLU A 9 34.51 7.94 1.77
CA GLU A 9 35.22 6.71 2.15
C GLU A 9 35.38 6.53 3.66
N ARG A 10 34.38 6.97 4.43
CA ARG A 10 34.52 7.11 5.89
C ARG A 10 33.33 6.55 6.64
N TRP A 11 33.61 5.92 7.77
CA TRP A 11 32.58 5.56 8.73
C TRP A 11 32.27 6.74 9.66
N VAL A 12 30.98 7.05 9.81
CA VAL A 12 30.47 8.17 10.61
C VAL A 12 29.66 7.64 11.80
N PRO A 13 29.95 8.07 13.04
CA PRO A 13 29.22 7.61 14.21
C PRO A 13 27.80 8.19 14.21
N GLN A 14 26.81 7.34 14.52
CA GLN A 14 25.39 7.73 14.56
C GLN A 14 24.92 8.11 15.98
N ARG A 15 25.82 8.05 16.96
CA ARG A 15 25.59 8.41 18.36
C ARG A 15 26.92 8.78 19.02
N SER A 16 26.86 9.54 20.10
CA SER A 16 28.04 10.09 20.82
C SER A 16 28.68 9.13 21.83
N THR A 17 28.40 7.82 21.77
CA THR A 17 28.96 6.85 22.73
C THR A 17 30.40 6.47 22.39
N LEU A 18 31.19 6.07 23.41
CA LEU A 18 32.57 5.63 23.22
C LEU A 18 32.67 4.49 22.18
N LEU A 19 31.78 3.50 22.28
CA LEU A 19 31.72 2.37 21.35
C LEU A 19 31.51 2.82 19.89
N ALA A 20 30.65 3.82 19.65
CA ALA A 20 30.42 4.35 18.32
C ALA A 20 31.68 5.03 17.77
N LYS A 21 32.37 5.83 18.59
CA LYS A 21 33.61 6.52 18.22
C LYS A 21 34.74 5.53 17.91
N VAL A 22 34.95 4.52 18.76
CA VAL A 22 35.98 3.49 18.56
C VAL A 22 35.74 2.72 17.26
N MET A 23 34.51 2.27 17.01
CA MET A 23 34.22 1.55 15.78
C MET A 23 34.34 2.43 14.53
N SER A 24 33.89 3.68 14.60
CA SER A 24 33.99 4.61 13.47
C SER A 24 35.43 4.84 13.05
N ASN A 25 36.32 5.10 14.02
CA ASN A 25 37.74 5.33 13.77
C ASN A 25 38.39 4.07 13.21
N THR A 26 38.21 2.93 13.90
CA THR A 26 38.83 1.66 13.50
C THR A 26 38.43 1.24 12.08
N LEU A 27 37.15 1.34 11.73
CA LEU A 27 36.67 0.98 10.39
C LEU A 27 37.11 1.97 9.31
N THR A 28 37.30 3.24 9.65
CA THR A 28 37.82 4.26 8.71
C THR A 28 39.31 4.05 8.44
N ASP A 29 40.09 3.69 9.46
CA ASP A 29 41.52 3.47 9.32
C ASP A 29 41.84 2.21 8.49
N LEU A 30 40.91 1.26 8.43
CA LEU A 30 40.99 0.04 7.62
C LEU A 30 40.71 0.31 6.12
N ARG A 31 41.66 0.96 5.43
CA ARG A 31 41.50 1.33 3.99
C ARG A 31 41.17 0.17 3.05
N ALA A 32 41.65 -1.04 3.34
CA ALA A 32 41.30 -2.23 2.56
C ALA A 32 39.79 -2.52 2.58
N VAL A 33 39.12 -2.25 3.72
CA VAL A 33 37.67 -2.41 3.84
C VAL A 33 36.94 -1.35 3.04
N SER A 34 37.37 -0.08 3.10
CA SER A 34 36.78 1.00 2.30
C SER A 34 36.87 0.70 0.80
N GLY A 35 38.05 0.36 0.28
CA GLY A 35 38.22 0.03 -1.14
C GLY A 35 37.45 -1.22 -1.57
N PHE A 36 37.35 -2.23 -0.69
CA PHE A 36 36.49 -3.40 -0.96
C PHE A 36 35.01 -2.99 -1.08
N LEU A 37 34.51 -2.17 -0.16
CA LEU A 37 33.13 -1.68 -0.20
C LEU A 37 32.87 -0.83 -1.46
N GLU A 38 33.80 0.04 -1.85
CA GLU A 38 33.66 0.80 -3.10
C GLU A 38 33.48 -0.09 -4.32
N HIS A 39 34.31 -1.13 -4.46
CA HIS A 39 34.18 -2.08 -5.55
C HIS A 39 32.84 -2.84 -5.49
N VAL A 40 32.42 -3.26 -4.29
CA VAL A 40 31.15 -3.95 -4.07
C VAL A 40 29.96 -3.07 -4.49
N PHE A 41 29.91 -1.82 -4.05
CA PHE A 41 28.78 -0.92 -4.34
C PHE A 41 28.80 -0.34 -5.75
N SER A 42 29.98 -0.11 -6.34
CA SER A 42 30.11 0.55 -7.64
C SER A 42 30.13 -0.42 -8.81
N SER A 43 30.48 -1.69 -8.57
CA SER A 43 30.61 -2.70 -9.62
C SER A 43 29.83 -3.98 -9.32
N SER A 44 30.07 -4.62 -8.17
CA SER A 44 29.48 -5.94 -7.89
C SER A 44 27.95 -5.88 -7.78
N PHE A 45 27.40 -5.04 -6.91
CA PHE A 45 25.95 -4.95 -6.71
C PHE A 45 25.19 -4.45 -7.94
N PRO A 46 25.62 -3.41 -8.67
CA PRO A 46 24.94 -2.99 -9.90
C PRO A 46 24.84 -4.13 -10.93
N ASN A 47 25.94 -4.85 -11.18
CA ASN A 47 25.95 -5.97 -12.11
C ASN A 47 25.04 -7.12 -11.65
N TYR A 48 25.07 -7.44 -10.36
CA TYR A 48 24.20 -8.47 -9.78
C TYR A 48 22.71 -8.09 -9.85
N ILE A 49 22.36 -6.82 -9.59
CA ILE A 49 20.98 -6.32 -9.69
C ILE A 49 20.49 -6.44 -11.14
N LEU A 50 21.30 -6.08 -12.13
CA LEU A 50 20.91 -6.20 -13.54
C LEU A 50 20.67 -7.65 -13.96
N MET A 51 21.55 -8.56 -13.55
CA MET A 51 21.40 -9.99 -13.82
C MET A 51 20.14 -10.55 -13.14
N LEU A 52 19.94 -10.28 -11.84
CA LEU A 52 18.75 -10.74 -11.11
C LEU A 52 17.46 -10.13 -11.64
N HIS A 53 17.49 -8.89 -12.11
CA HIS A 53 16.35 -8.24 -12.72
C HIS A 53 15.93 -8.98 -13.99
N GLU A 54 16.87 -9.27 -14.90
CA GLU A 54 16.57 -9.93 -16.18
C GLU A 54 16.01 -11.34 -15.99
N GLU A 55 16.64 -12.13 -15.12
CA GLU A 55 16.24 -13.51 -14.83
C GLU A 55 14.97 -13.59 -13.96
N GLY A 56 14.75 -12.61 -13.09
CA GLY A 56 13.65 -12.58 -12.12
C GLY A 56 12.36 -11.90 -12.59
N ARG A 57 12.28 -11.44 -13.84
CA ARG A 57 11.13 -10.65 -14.35
C ARG A 57 9.77 -11.30 -14.09
N THR A 58 9.67 -12.62 -14.20
CA THR A 58 8.41 -13.36 -13.98
C THR A 58 7.76 -13.03 -12.65
N ASP A 59 8.55 -12.86 -11.58
CA ASP A 59 8.06 -12.50 -10.25
C ASP A 59 8.05 -10.99 -10.02
N LEU A 60 9.10 -10.28 -10.47
CA LEU A 60 9.28 -8.84 -10.25
C LEU A 60 8.25 -7.99 -10.99
N GLU A 61 7.87 -8.40 -12.20
CA GLU A 61 6.94 -7.70 -13.07
C GLU A 61 5.52 -8.28 -13.02
N ARG A 62 5.31 -9.33 -12.20
CA ARG A 62 4.01 -9.93 -11.97
C ARG A 62 2.99 -8.88 -11.55
N ARG A 63 1.75 -9.04 -11.99
CA ARG A 63 0.64 -8.16 -11.60
C ARG A 63 -0.52 -9.01 -11.14
N VAL A 64 -0.97 -8.79 -9.90
CA VAL A 64 -2.16 -9.46 -9.34
C VAL A 64 -3.19 -8.40 -8.98
N PRO A 65 -4.39 -8.43 -9.60
CA PRO A 65 -5.47 -7.52 -9.28
C PRO A 65 -5.96 -7.62 -7.83
N PRO A 66 -6.28 -6.47 -7.19
CA PRO A 66 -6.94 -6.50 -5.90
C PRO A 66 -8.35 -7.07 -6.02
N MET A 67 -8.78 -7.74 -4.96
CA MET A 67 -10.19 -7.91 -4.64
C MET A 67 -10.55 -6.97 -3.49
N ALA A 68 -11.78 -6.46 -3.46
CA ALA A 68 -12.23 -5.59 -2.39
C ALA A 68 -13.65 -5.92 -1.96
N VAL A 69 -13.91 -5.82 -0.65
CA VAL A 69 -15.23 -5.96 -0.05
C VAL A 69 -15.51 -4.76 0.85
N VAL A 70 -16.76 -4.31 0.85
CA VAL A 70 -17.23 -3.22 1.70
C VAL A 70 -18.30 -3.73 2.64
N PHE A 71 -18.17 -3.44 3.93
CA PHE A 71 -19.14 -3.80 4.95
C PHE A 71 -19.16 -2.75 6.07
N ALA A 72 -20.24 -2.71 6.85
CA ALA A 72 -20.36 -1.81 7.99
C ALA A 72 -20.15 -2.55 9.31
N ARG A 73 -19.64 -1.84 10.31
CA ARG A 73 -19.61 -2.25 11.72
C ARG A 73 -20.23 -1.16 12.59
N THR A 74 -20.84 -1.55 13.70
CA THR A 74 -21.27 -0.58 14.71
C THR A 74 -20.05 0.07 15.36
N ALA A 75 -20.05 1.40 15.46
CA ALA A 75 -19.01 2.16 16.14
C ALA A 75 -19.68 3.09 17.16
N GLY A 76 -19.54 2.75 18.45
CA GLY A 76 -20.09 3.57 19.55
C GLY A 76 -21.60 3.83 19.46
N GLN A 77 -22.04 4.89 20.14
CA GLN A 77 -23.43 5.31 20.16
C GLN A 77 -23.79 6.05 18.85
N ALA A 78 -24.53 5.37 17.98
CA ALA A 78 -25.16 5.91 16.77
C ALA A 78 -24.25 6.26 15.57
N GLN A 79 -23.06 5.65 15.42
CA GLN A 79 -22.25 5.75 14.21
C GLN A 79 -22.03 4.39 13.54
N LEU A 80 -21.85 4.40 12.21
CA LEU A 80 -21.41 3.26 11.43
C LEU A 80 -19.96 3.47 11.01
N LEU A 81 -19.13 2.44 11.21
CA LEU A 81 -17.81 2.35 10.63
C LEU A 81 -17.89 1.53 9.35
N LEU A 82 -17.84 2.20 8.21
CA LEU A 82 -17.67 1.53 6.92
C LEU A 82 -16.24 1.03 6.81
N VAL A 83 -16.10 -0.17 6.26
CA VAL A 83 -14.82 -0.86 6.13
C VAL A 83 -14.67 -1.35 4.71
N CYS A 84 -13.62 -0.89 4.04
CA CYS A 84 -13.16 -1.42 2.77
C CYS A 84 -11.93 -2.29 3.03
N ARG A 85 -12.07 -3.60 2.82
CA ARG A 85 -10.97 -4.57 2.91
C ARG A 85 -10.51 -4.91 1.50
N VAL A 86 -9.26 -4.63 1.19
CA VAL A 86 -8.61 -4.90 -0.10
C VAL A 86 -7.57 -6.00 0.08
N THR A 87 -7.57 -7.02 -0.75
CA THR A 87 -6.70 -8.21 -0.63
C THR A 87 -6.13 -8.65 -1.98
N SER A 88 -5.13 -9.53 -1.94
CA SER A 88 -4.57 -10.27 -3.08
C SER A 88 -3.81 -9.43 -4.11
N PHE A 89 -3.47 -8.17 -3.81
CA PHE A 89 -2.82 -7.30 -4.79
C PHE A 89 -1.29 -7.40 -4.77
N TYR A 90 -0.69 -7.25 -5.96
CA TYR A 90 0.75 -7.10 -6.15
C TYR A 90 1.01 -6.32 -7.44
N PRO A 91 1.93 -5.33 -7.48
CA PRO A 91 2.91 -4.96 -6.46
C PRO A 91 2.34 -4.13 -5.28
N ARG A 92 3.20 -3.78 -4.32
CA ARG A 92 2.80 -3.09 -3.07
C ARG A 92 2.09 -1.74 -3.23
N PRO A 93 2.44 -0.86 -4.19
CA PRO A 93 1.80 0.46 -4.32
C PRO A 93 0.32 0.37 -4.68
N ILE A 94 -0.53 1.02 -3.89
CA ILE A 94 -1.99 1.05 -4.07
C ILE A 94 -2.56 2.37 -3.54
N ALA A 95 -3.67 2.84 -4.11
CA ALA A 95 -4.45 3.95 -3.56
C ALA A 95 -5.89 3.50 -3.29
N VAL A 96 -6.38 3.78 -2.08
CA VAL A 96 -7.73 3.43 -1.63
C VAL A 96 -8.40 4.68 -1.07
N THR A 97 -9.49 5.10 -1.71
CA THR A 97 -10.21 6.33 -1.39
C THR A 97 -11.69 6.03 -1.17
N TRP A 98 -12.34 6.74 -0.25
CA TRP A 98 -13.79 6.70 -0.11
C TRP A 98 -14.45 7.77 -0.98
N LEU A 99 -15.58 7.40 -1.58
CA LEU A 99 -16.46 8.31 -2.29
C LEU A 99 -17.77 8.46 -1.50
N ARG A 100 -18.23 9.71 -1.36
CA ARG A 100 -19.57 10.09 -0.92
C ARG A 100 -20.29 10.72 -2.11
N ASP A 101 -21.37 10.12 -2.57
CA ASP A 101 -22.14 10.54 -3.75
C ASP A 101 -21.24 10.77 -4.99
N GLY A 102 -20.27 9.87 -5.17
CA GLY A 102 -19.28 9.93 -6.27
C GLY A 102 -18.14 10.93 -6.08
N ARG A 103 -18.14 11.74 -5.02
CA ARG A 103 -17.06 12.70 -4.70
C ARG A 103 -16.12 12.14 -3.65
N GLU A 104 -14.83 12.38 -3.81
CA GLU A 104 -13.81 11.89 -2.89
C GLU A 104 -13.93 12.54 -1.51
N VAL A 105 -13.91 11.71 -0.46
CA VAL A 105 -13.95 12.16 0.93
C VAL A 105 -12.55 12.66 1.32
N PRO A 106 -12.40 13.93 1.75
CA PRO A 106 -11.10 14.46 2.12
C PRO A 106 -10.56 13.83 3.42
N PRO A 107 -9.23 13.86 3.64
CA PRO A 107 -8.63 13.43 4.89
C PRO A 107 -9.26 14.15 6.09
N SER A 108 -9.73 13.38 7.08
CA SER A 108 -10.36 13.87 8.31
C SER A 108 -10.24 12.81 9.40
N PRO A 109 -10.48 13.13 10.69
CA PRO A 109 -10.47 12.13 11.77
C PRO A 109 -11.47 10.96 11.56
N ALA A 110 -12.49 11.15 10.72
CA ALA A 110 -13.45 10.11 10.37
C ALA A 110 -12.90 9.09 9.37
N LEU A 111 -11.86 9.44 8.60
CA LEU A 111 -11.23 8.61 7.59
C LEU A 111 -9.91 8.05 8.11
N SER A 112 -9.75 6.74 8.06
CA SER A 112 -8.49 6.08 8.43
C SER A 112 -8.13 5.01 7.41
N THR A 113 -6.91 5.05 6.90
CA THR A 113 -6.35 4.02 6.02
C THR A 113 -5.20 3.35 6.75
N GLY A 114 -5.35 2.06 7.00
CA GLY A 114 -4.34 1.24 7.67
C GLY A 114 -3.10 1.03 6.81
N THR A 115 -2.06 0.50 7.45
CA THR A 115 -0.83 0.12 6.74
C THR A 115 -1.08 -1.09 5.82
N VAL A 116 -0.28 -1.17 4.76
CA VAL A 116 -0.25 -2.36 3.89
C VAL A 116 0.41 -3.51 4.65
N LEU A 117 -0.30 -4.64 4.77
CA LEU A 117 0.17 -5.86 5.42
C LEU A 117 0.59 -6.91 4.38
N PRO A 118 1.66 -7.68 4.62
CA PRO A 118 2.09 -8.74 3.72
C PRO A 118 1.23 -10.00 3.87
N ASN A 119 1.10 -10.75 2.78
CA ASN A 119 0.60 -12.13 2.76
C ASN A 119 1.75 -13.09 2.45
N ALA A 120 1.55 -14.39 2.74
CA ALA A 120 2.59 -15.41 2.54
C ALA A 120 2.90 -15.71 1.06
N ASP A 121 1.95 -15.42 0.16
CA ASP A 121 2.03 -15.62 -1.28
C ASP A 121 2.62 -14.41 -2.05
N LEU A 122 3.33 -13.54 -1.33
CA LEU A 122 3.88 -12.28 -1.85
C LEU A 122 2.81 -11.34 -2.43
N THR A 123 1.56 -11.45 -2.01
CA THR A 123 0.56 -10.40 -2.21
C THR A 123 0.42 -9.54 -0.96
N TYR A 124 -0.43 -8.53 -1.04
CA TYR A 124 -0.66 -7.58 0.05
C TYR A 124 -2.15 -7.46 0.39
N GLN A 125 -2.42 -6.92 1.58
CA GLN A 125 -3.75 -6.53 2.01
C GLN A 125 -3.74 -5.16 2.70
N LEU A 126 -4.85 -4.44 2.61
CA LEU A 126 -5.04 -3.13 3.22
C LEU A 126 -6.49 -2.97 3.68
N ARG A 127 -6.70 -2.20 4.75
CA ARG A 127 -8.03 -1.83 5.24
C ARG A 127 -8.15 -0.32 5.32
N SER A 128 -9.17 0.24 4.67
CA SER A 128 -9.57 1.64 4.83
C SER A 128 -10.94 1.70 5.49
N THR A 129 -11.16 2.69 6.34
CA THR A 129 -12.37 2.83 7.13
C THR A 129 -12.86 4.26 7.16
N LEU A 130 -14.18 4.43 7.17
CA LEU A 130 -14.85 5.73 7.22
C LEU A 130 -15.98 5.70 8.26
N LEU A 131 -15.95 6.63 9.22
CA LEU A 131 -17.06 6.85 10.15
C LEU A 131 -18.15 7.69 9.48
N VAL A 132 -19.39 7.19 9.51
CA VAL A 132 -20.57 7.83 8.92
C VAL A 132 -21.76 7.77 9.87
N SER A 133 -22.74 8.65 9.65
CA SER A 133 -24.02 8.62 10.37
C SER A 133 -24.98 7.64 9.69
N PRO A 134 -25.73 6.79 10.42
CA PRO A 134 -26.54 5.70 9.84
C PRO A 134 -27.64 6.14 8.86
N GLN A 135 -28.11 7.39 8.95
CA GLN A 135 -29.23 7.94 8.20
C GLN A 135 -28.89 9.30 7.57
N ASP A 136 -27.64 9.51 7.15
CA ASP A 136 -27.25 10.74 6.46
C ASP A 136 -27.76 10.82 5.00
N GLY A 137 -28.32 9.72 4.47
CA GLY A 137 -28.91 9.67 3.13
C GLY A 137 -27.88 9.62 2.00
N HIS A 138 -26.59 9.49 2.30
CA HIS A 138 -25.53 9.49 1.31
C HIS A 138 -25.20 8.09 0.78
N GLY A 139 -24.87 8.00 -0.50
CA GLY A 139 -24.29 6.81 -1.12
C GLY A 139 -22.79 6.77 -0.89
N TYR A 140 -22.27 5.66 -0.37
CA TYR A 140 -20.84 5.48 -0.14
C TYR A 140 -20.26 4.38 -1.02
N ALA A 141 -19.04 4.59 -1.52
CA ALA A 141 -18.29 3.58 -2.25
C ALA A 141 -16.80 3.63 -1.92
N CYS A 142 -16.16 2.47 -1.91
CA CYS A 142 -14.70 2.37 -1.89
C CYS A 142 -14.17 2.34 -3.32
N ARG A 143 -13.21 3.21 -3.64
CA ARG A 143 -12.49 3.20 -4.92
C ARG A 143 -11.06 2.74 -4.68
N VAL A 144 -10.65 1.72 -5.42
CA VAL A 144 -9.31 1.13 -5.37
C VAL A 144 -8.63 1.34 -6.72
N GLN A 145 -7.45 1.96 -6.67
CA GLN A 145 -6.56 2.16 -7.81
C GLN A 145 -5.27 1.38 -7.59
N HIS A 146 -4.94 0.55 -8.57
CA HIS A 146 -3.78 -0.32 -8.54
C HIS A 146 -3.28 -0.54 -9.97
N CYS A 147 -1.95 -0.56 -10.19
CA CYS A 147 -1.37 -0.60 -11.53
C CYS A 147 -1.78 -1.83 -12.36
N SER A 148 -2.14 -2.94 -11.72
CA SER A 148 -2.64 -4.13 -12.42
C SER A 148 -4.03 -3.94 -13.05
N LEU A 149 -4.76 -2.87 -12.70
CA LEU A 149 -6.07 -2.54 -13.25
C LEU A 149 -5.97 -1.60 -14.47
N GLY A 150 -4.76 -1.13 -14.82
CA GLY A 150 -4.55 -0.12 -15.86
C GLY A 150 -5.24 1.19 -15.48
N ASP A 151 -5.94 1.79 -16.46
CA ASP A 151 -6.68 3.05 -16.27
C ASP A 151 -8.02 2.89 -15.51
N ARG A 152 -8.40 1.64 -15.19
CA ARG A 152 -9.64 1.33 -14.49
C ARG A 152 -9.43 1.39 -12.98
N SER A 153 -10.51 1.72 -12.27
CA SER A 153 -10.58 1.59 -10.81
C SER A 153 -11.58 0.50 -10.44
N LEU A 154 -11.32 -0.21 -9.34
CA LEU A 154 -12.30 -1.09 -8.73
C LEU A 154 -13.18 -0.24 -7.80
N LEU A 155 -14.47 -0.13 -8.13
CA LEU A 155 -15.48 0.59 -7.34
C LEU A 155 -16.35 -0.44 -6.61
N VAL A 156 -16.39 -0.36 -5.29
CA VAL A 156 -17.17 -1.26 -4.43
C VAL A 156 -18.17 -0.42 -3.62
N PRO A 157 -19.44 -0.36 -4.03
CA PRO A 157 -20.48 0.35 -3.30
C PRO A 157 -20.73 -0.27 -1.92
N TRP A 158 -21.14 0.55 -0.96
CA TRP A 158 -21.76 0.07 0.27
C TRP A 158 -23.28 -0.01 0.06
N GLU A 159 -23.80 -1.23 -0.01
CA GLU A 159 -25.25 -1.46 -0.03
C GLU A 159 -25.79 -1.32 1.40
N ASN A 160 -26.53 -0.23 1.67
CA ASN A 160 -27.23 -0.08 2.93
C ASN A 160 -28.47 -1.00 2.90
N PRO A 161 -28.56 -2.05 3.75
CA PRO A 161 -29.70 -2.97 3.75
C PRO A 161 -31.04 -2.25 4.00
N SER A 162 -31.00 -1.09 4.65
CA SER A 162 -32.17 -0.25 4.95
C SER A 162 -32.72 0.53 3.75
N ALA A 163 -31.96 0.64 2.65
CA ALA A 163 -32.31 1.46 1.48
C ALA A 163 -32.83 0.62 0.29
N SER A 164 -32.72 -0.70 0.34
CA SER A 164 -33.17 -1.60 -0.74
C SER A 164 -34.65 -1.95 -0.58
N SER A 165 -35.54 -1.04 -0.97
CA SER A 165 -36.99 -1.30 -1.08
C SER A 165 -37.58 -0.65 -2.33
N THR A 166 -37.04 -0.94 -3.52
CA THR A 166 -37.81 -0.85 -4.78
C THR A 166 -37.06 -1.59 -5.90
N VAL A 167 -37.45 -2.84 -6.17
CA VAL A 167 -37.11 -3.52 -7.43
C VAL A 167 -38.31 -3.37 -8.36
N GLY A 168 -38.22 -2.43 -9.31
CA GLY A 168 -39.14 -2.36 -10.44
C GLY A 168 -38.63 -3.25 -11.56
N ILE A 169 -39.35 -4.32 -11.89
CA ILE A 169 -39.03 -5.18 -13.03
C ILE A 169 -39.70 -4.56 -14.27
N THR A 170 -38.91 -4.03 -15.20
CA THR A 170 -39.38 -3.69 -16.55
C THR A 170 -39.12 -4.88 -17.48
N ILE A 171 -40.21 -5.50 -17.97
CA ILE A 171 -40.15 -6.53 -19.01
C ILE A 171 -40.42 -5.85 -20.35
N THR A 172 -39.40 -5.75 -21.20
CA THR A 172 -39.57 -5.39 -22.61
C THR A 172 -39.77 -6.66 -23.43
N ILE A 173 -40.99 -6.85 -23.95
CA ILE A 173 -41.30 -7.92 -24.91
C ILE A 173 -40.96 -7.41 -26.30
N LEU A 174 -39.99 -8.06 -26.97
CA LEU A 174 -39.71 -7.84 -28.39
C LEU A 174 -40.62 -8.78 -29.19
N LEU A 175 -41.59 -8.23 -29.92
CA LEU A 175 -42.38 -8.98 -30.89
C LEU A 175 -41.55 -9.12 -32.18
N LEU A 176 -41.28 -10.36 -32.60
CA LEU A 176 -40.79 -10.73 -33.93
C LEU A 176 -41.98 -11.01 -34.84
#